data_AF-A0A841N6S3-F1
#
_entry.id   AF-A0A841N6S3-F1
#
_cell.length_a   1.000
_cell.length_b   1.000
_cell.length_c   1.000
_cell.angle_alpha   90.00
_cell.angle_beta   90.00
_cell.angle_gamma   90.00
#
_symmetry.space_group_name_H-M   'P 1'
#
loop_
_entity.id
_entity.type
_entity.pdbx_description
1 polymer ?
#
loop_
_entity_poly.entity_id
_entity_poly.type
_entity_poly.pdbx_seq_one_letter_code
_entity_poly.pdbx_strand_id
1 'polypeptide(L)'
;MATKRTIIAEIDTKIIPNGNILAKDTNKILKDILDCDELNSSGGSTDGFSYSGESSDDNGAKLIYSIRGIIGLFANFTVMISIPDNNVNKLSFPYEDLKMFESLSTVMVNSENMPDFLVKIRNSKPDKIYKEWGLAPKKYRIGCLNLRFDDKNLYFSIEGQEWEDSLVGGDSIFTSFAIHNPGIKKLK
;
A
#
# COMPACT_ATOMS: atom_id res chain seq x y z
N MET A 1 21.69 29.18 0.00
CA MET A 1 20.47 29.25 -0.82
C MET A 1 19.55 30.28 -0.20
N ALA A 2 18.88 31.11 -0.99
CA ALA A 2 18.03 32.19 -0.49
C ALA A 2 16.62 31.66 -0.21
N THR A 3 16.07 31.98 0.96
CA THR A 3 14.68 31.61 1.32
C THR A 3 13.68 32.57 0.65
N LYS A 4 12.41 32.16 0.53
CA LYS A 4 11.36 32.98 -0.09
C LYS A 4 11.24 34.37 0.56
N ARG A 5 11.40 34.44 1.87
CA ARG A 5 11.37 35.70 2.63
C ARG A 5 12.53 36.63 2.27
N THR A 6 13.72 36.10 2.03
CA THR A 6 14.89 36.88 1.62
C THR A 6 14.73 37.42 0.20
N ILE A 7 14.13 36.62 -0.70
CA ILE A 7 13.85 37.03 -2.09
C ILE A 7 12.82 38.16 -2.12
N ILE A 8 11.72 38.04 -1.35
CA ILE A 8 10.69 39.10 -1.25
C ILE A 8 11.30 40.40 -0.71
N ALA A 9 12.15 40.33 0.32
CA ALA A 9 12.83 41.51 0.85
C ALA A 9 13.80 42.16 -0.16
N GLU A 10 14.51 41.36 -0.97
CA GLU A 10 15.36 41.89 -2.05
C GLU A 10 14.55 42.53 -3.19
N ILE A 11 13.36 42.00 -3.48
CA ILE A 11 12.44 42.59 -4.47
C ILE A 11 11.92 43.94 -3.95
N ASP A 12 11.39 43.97 -2.73
CA ASP A 12 10.79 45.17 -2.14
C ASP A 12 11.79 46.32 -1.98
N THR A 13 13.06 46.00 -1.70
CA THR A 13 14.12 47.03 -1.58
C THR A 13 14.56 47.60 -2.93
N LYS A 14 14.27 46.92 -4.04
CA LYS A 14 14.63 47.33 -5.40
C LYS A 14 13.47 47.93 -6.19
N ILE A 15 12.23 47.78 -5.71
CA ILE A 15 11.06 48.43 -6.31
C ILE A 15 11.07 49.91 -5.90
N ILE A 16 11.32 50.78 -6.87
CA ILE A 16 11.15 52.22 -6.72
C ILE A 16 9.74 52.59 -7.23
N PRO A 17 8.88 53.22 -6.42
CA PRO A 17 7.57 53.68 -6.88
C PRO A 17 7.72 54.60 -8.10
N ASN A 18 7.06 54.25 -9.21
CA ASN A 18 7.15 54.95 -10.50
C ASN A 18 8.55 54.97 -11.17
N GLY A 19 9.48 54.09 -10.76
CA GLY A 19 10.80 53.94 -11.35
C GLY A 19 10.92 52.69 -12.26
N ASN A 20 11.91 52.70 -13.15
CA ASN A 20 12.28 51.51 -13.94
C ASN A 20 13.26 50.63 -13.17
N ILE A 21 12.98 49.31 -13.11
CA ILE A 21 13.93 48.32 -12.59
C ILE A 21 14.94 47.99 -13.70
N LEU A 22 16.23 47.95 -13.37
CA LEU A 22 17.26 47.59 -14.34
C LEU A 22 17.10 46.13 -14.80
N ALA A 23 17.37 45.85 -16.07
CA ALA A 23 17.28 44.50 -16.63
C ALA A 23 18.19 43.48 -15.90
N LYS A 24 19.35 43.94 -15.39
CA LYS A 24 20.26 43.11 -14.58
C LYS A 24 19.63 42.68 -13.25
N ASP A 25 18.89 43.58 -12.60
CA ASP A 25 18.21 43.29 -11.33
C ASP A 25 17.00 42.37 -11.54
N THR A 26 16.27 42.58 -12.64
CA THR A 26 15.18 41.70 -13.06
C THR A 26 15.67 40.27 -13.31
N ASN A 27 16.78 40.12 -14.05
CA ASN A 27 17.39 38.80 -14.30
C ASN A 27 17.90 38.12 -13.03
N LYS A 28 18.40 38.89 -12.05
CA LYS A 28 18.81 38.33 -10.76
C LYS A 28 17.59 37.82 -9.98
N ILE A 29 16.53 38.63 -9.88
CA ILE A 29 15.28 38.25 -9.21
C ILE A 29 14.65 37.00 -9.86
N LEU A 30 14.61 36.93 -11.19
CA LEU A 30 14.08 35.76 -11.90
C LEU A 30 14.91 34.50 -11.63
N LYS A 31 16.24 34.60 -11.58
CA LYS A 31 17.11 33.48 -11.18
C LYS A 31 16.88 33.08 -9.73
N ASP A 32 16.79 34.05 -8.83
CA ASP A 32 16.55 33.78 -7.40
C ASP A 32 15.19 33.11 -7.17
N ILE A 33 14.16 33.44 -7.97
CA ILE A 33 12.86 32.74 -7.98
C ILE A 33 13.01 31.31 -8.54
N LEU A 34 13.73 31.14 -9.66
CA LEU A 34 13.98 29.83 -10.29
C LEU A 34 14.87 28.92 -9.44
N ASP A 35 15.69 29.47 -8.54
CA ASP A 35 16.57 28.74 -7.64
C ASP A 35 15.98 28.66 -6.21
N CYS A 36 14.77 29.19 -5.99
CA CYS A 36 14.10 29.12 -4.70
C CYS A 36 13.49 27.73 -4.50
N ASP A 37 14.19 26.88 -3.74
CA ASP A 37 13.70 25.54 -3.38
C ASP A 37 12.29 25.57 -2.79
N GLU A 38 11.92 26.58 -1.98
CA GLU A 38 10.56 26.71 -1.41
C GLU A 38 9.46 26.95 -2.47
N LEU A 39 9.79 27.48 -3.65
CA LEU A 39 8.85 27.71 -4.75
C LEU A 39 8.87 26.56 -5.77
N ASN A 40 10.02 25.90 -5.95
CA ASN A 40 10.16 24.76 -6.86
C ASN A 40 9.91 23.40 -6.18
N SER A 41 9.83 23.36 -4.86
CA SER A 41 9.42 22.18 -4.08
C SER A 41 7.90 21.97 -4.05
N SER A 42 7.13 22.64 -4.93
CA SER A 42 5.77 22.19 -5.27
C SER A 42 5.72 20.87 -6.04
N GLY A 43 6.84 20.16 -6.18
CA GLY A 43 6.86 18.71 -6.26
C GLY A 43 7.07 18.13 -4.87
N GLY A 44 6.00 18.03 -4.06
CA GLY A 44 6.09 17.27 -2.82
C GLY A 44 6.58 15.87 -3.16
N SER A 45 7.78 15.52 -2.72
CA SER A 45 8.21 14.12 -2.64
C SER A 45 7.17 13.44 -1.76
N THR A 46 6.17 12.83 -2.38
CA THR A 46 5.33 11.88 -1.69
C THR A 46 6.23 10.72 -1.36
N ASP A 47 6.68 10.65 -0.11
CA ASP A 47 7.57 9.59 0.34
C ASP A 47 6.90 8.24 0.05
N GLY A 48 7.46 7.55 -0.94
CA GLY A 48 6.98 6.26 -1.39
C GLY A 48 7.65 5.15 -0.59
N PHE A 49 6.96 4.03 -0.46
CA PHE A 49 7.54 2.80 0.06
C PHE A 49 7.33 1.65 -0.92
N SER A 50 8.25 0.70 -0.91
CA SER A 50 8.20 -0.51 -1.74
C SER A 50 8.85 -1.67 -1.02
N TYR A 51 8.04 -2.66 -0.69
CA TYR A 51 8.46 -3.91 -0.08
C TYR A 51 8.10 -5.06 -1.01
N SER A 52 8.94 -6.07 -1.05
CA SER A 52 8.67 -7.32 -1.76
C SER A 52 9.46 -8.44 -1.12
N GLY A 53 8.88 -9.62 -1.09
CA GLY A 53 9.55 -10.77 -0.51
C GLY A 53 8.71 -12.02 -0.55
N GLU A 54 9.25 -13.02 0.10
CA GLU A 54 8.60 -14.31 0.31
C GLU A 54 8.58 -14.60 1.81
N SER A 55 7.53 -15.26 2.28
CA SER A 55 7.37 -15.65 3.67
C SER A 55 6.60 -16.97 3.77
N SER A 56 6.74 -17.69 4.87
CA SER A 56 6.04 -18.95 5.12
C SER A 56 5.39 -18.92 6.49
N ASP A 57 4.17 -19.44 6.55
CA ASP A 57 3.44 -19.66 7.80
C ASP A 57 3.89 -20.99 8.45
N ASP A 58 3.68 -21.13 9.76
CA ASP A 58 4.03 -22.33 10.51
C ASP A 58 3.35 -23.61 9.97
N ASN A 59 2.20 -23.48 9.29
CA ASN A 59 1.50 -24.60 8.67
C ASN A 59 1.99 -24.92 7.24
N GLY A 60 3.08 -24.30 6.78
CA GLY A 60 3.71 -24.54 5.49
C GLY A 60 3.09 -23.78 4.31
N ALA A 61 2.10 -22.92 4.55
CA ALA A 61 1.60 -22.01 3.53
C ALA A 61 2.70 -21.02 3.12
N LYS A 62 2.69 -20.60 1.85
CA LYS A 62 3.70 -19.72 1.27
C LYS A 62 3.06 -18.43 0.76
N LEU A 63 3.68 -17.31 1.09
CA LEU A 63 3.33 -15.98 0.59
C LEU A 63 4.46 -15.45 -0.28
N ILE A 64 4.12 -14.98 -1.48
CA ILE A 64 4.96 -14.07 -2.27
C ILE A 64 4.20 -12.75 -2.35
N TYR A 65 4.86 -11.65 -2.01
CA TYR A 65 4.19 -10.35 -1.94
C TYR A 65 4.99 -9.23 -2.59
N SER A 66 4.27 -8.22 -3.06
CA SER A 66 4.79 -6.88 -3.31
C SER A 66 3.79 -5.86 -2.76
N ILE A 67 4.28 -4.98 -1.88
CA ILE A 67 3.51 -3.95 -1.21
C ILE A 67 4.15 -2.62 -1.55
N ARG A 68 3.43 -1.74 -2.22
CA ARG A 68 3.95 -0.44 -2.68
C ARG A 68 2.95 0.65 -2.40
N GLY A 69 3.42 1.85 -2.10
CA GLY A 69 2.48 2.92 -1.80
C GLY A 69 3.15 4.26 -1.57
N ILE A 70 2.32 5.20 -1.14
CA ILE A 70 2.73 6.52 -0.66
C ILE A 70 2.34 6.60 0.80
N ILE A 71 3.30 6.96 1.65
CA ILE A 71 3.11 7.09 3.10
C ILE A 71 1.90 7.99 3.38
N GLY A 72 1.00 7.51 4.24
CA GLY A 72 -0.21 8.22 4.66
C GLY A 72 -1.35 8.33 3.63
N LEU A 73 -1.14 7.91 2.37
CA LEU A 73 -2.15 8.04 1.30
C LEU A 73 -2.73 6.71 0.86
N PHE A 74 -1.89 5.76 0.43
CA PHE A 74 -2.38 4.47 -0.04
C PHE A 74 -1.31 3.39 -0.01
N ALA A 75 -1.75 2.14 0.00
CA ALA A 75 -0.93 0.95 -0.11
C ALA A 75 -1.57 -0.01 -1.12
N ASN A 76 -0.82 -0.42 -2.13
CA ASN A 76 -1.19 -1.46 -3.07
C ASN A 76 -0.50 -2.77 -2.68
N PHE A 77 -1.30 -3.81 -2.50
CA PHE A 77 -0.87 -5.16 -2.21
C PHE A 77 -1.00 -5.99 -3.49
N THR A 78 0.04 -6.76 -3.78
CA THR A 78 0.02 -7.84 -4.77
C THR A 78 0.50 -9.08 -4.05
N VAL A 79 -0.36 -10.09 -3.91
CA VAL A 79 -0.06 -11.27 -3.12
C VAL A 79 -0.36 -12.55 -3.90
N MET A 80 0.53 -13.53 -3.73
CA MET A 80 0.32 -14.91 -4.12
C MET A 80 0.44 -15.76 -2.87
N ILE A 81 -0.66 -16.39 -2.46
CA ILE A 81 -0.73 -17.30 -1.32
C ILE A 81 -0.89 -18.71 -1.89
N SER A 82 -0.09 -19.67 -1.41
CA SER A 82 -0.20 -21.08 -1.78
C SER A 82 -0.30 -21.96 -0.54
N ILE A 83 -1.24 -22.90 -0.56
CA ILE A 83 -1.57 -23.82 0.53
C ILE A 83 -1.19 -25.22 0.06
N PRO A 84 0.01 -25.73 0.36
CA PRO A 84 0.47 -26.98 -0.24
C PRO A 84 -0.31 -28.19 0.29
N ASP A 85 -0.45 -28.32 1.61
CA ASP A 85 -0.81 -29.62 2.21
C ASP A 85 -2.01 -29.56 3.19
N ASN A 86 -2.13 -28.52 4.00
CA ASN A 86 -3.09 -28.48 5.12
C ASN A 86 -4.26 -27.53 4.87
N ASN A 87 -5.41 -27.79 5.51
CA ASN A 87 -6.50 -26.83 5.57
C ASN A 87 -6.15 -25.72 6.57
N VAL A 88 -6.11 -24.48 6.12
CA VAL A 88 -5.69 -23.34 6.94
C VAL A 88 -6.47 -22.09 6.53
N ASN A 89 -7.42 -21.66 7.35
CA ASN A 89 -8.20 -20.44 7.09
C ASN A 89 -7.59 -19.16 7.69
N LYS A 90 -6.57 -19.30 8.54
CA LYS A 90 -5.86 -18.18 9.18
C LYS A 90 -4.37 -18.37 8.97
N LEU A 91 -3.75 -17.42 8.29
CA LEU A 91 -2.36 -17.46 7.87
C LEU A 91 -1.61 -16.31 8.53
N SER A 92 -0.43 -16.59 9.06
CA SER A 92 0.48 -15.61 9.66
C SER A 92 1.83 -15.67 8.94
N PHE A 93 2.18 -14.59 8.26
CA PHE A 93 3.44 -14.50 7.53
C PHE A 93 4.36 -13.50 8.23
N PRO A 94 5.47 -13.95 8.85
CA PRO A 94 6.42 -13.04 9.45
C PRO A 94 7.09 -12.17 8.37
N TYR A 95 7.41 -10.94 8.74
CA TYR A 95 8.25 -10.05 7.95
C TYR A 95 9.32 -9.42 8.84
N GLU A 96 10.51 -9.16 8.28
CA GLU A 96 11.69 -8.75 9.06
C GLU A 96 11.83 -7.22 9.14
N ASP A 97 11.29 -6.48 8.17
CA ASP A 97 11.50 -5.04 8.07
C ASP A 97 10.43 -4.26 8.84
N LEU A 98 10.79 -3.75 10.01
CA LEU A 98 9.93 -2.89 10.84
C LEU A 98 9.45 -1.64 10.07
N LYS A 99 10.17 -1.18 9.05
CA LYS A 99 9.70 -0.05 8.23
C LYS A 99 8.42 -0.37 7.47
N MET A 100 8.17 -1.65 7.16
CA MET A 100 6.91 -2.09 6.56
C MET A 100 5.75 -1.81 7.52
N PHE A 101 5.91 -2.17 8.80
CA PHE A 101 4.93 -1.86 9.84
C PHE A 101 4.65 -0.36 9.91
N GLU A 102 5.71 0.44 10.01
CA GLU A 102 5.62 1.89 10.15
C GLU A 102 4.88 2.51 8.95
N SER A 103 5.24 2.10 7.73
CA SER A 103 4.62 2.60 6.50
C SER A 103 3.15 2.21 6.41
N LEU A 104 2.82 0.94 6.66
CA LEU A 104 1.44 0.44 6.58
C LEU A 104 0.54 1.05 7.66
N SER A 105 1.06 1.27 8.87
CA SER A 105 0.33 1.89 9.99
C SER A 105 -0.14 3.32 9.69
N THR A 106 0.49 4.02 8.74
CA THR A 106 0.03 5.35 8.30
C THR A 106 -1.15 5.29 7.32
N VAL A 107 -1.35 4.16 6.66
CA VAL A 107 -2.37 3.97 5.61
C VAL A 107 -3.57 3.18 6.15
N MET A 108 -3.30 2.14 6.93
CA MET A 108 -4.29 1.20 7.43
C MET A 108 -4.36 1.28 8.95
N VAL A 109 -5.58 1.39 9.48
CA VAL A 109 -5.84 1.24 10.92
C VAL A 109 -6.32 -0.18 11.16
N ASN A 110 -5.62 -0.94 12.00
CA ASN A 110 -6.13 -2.21 12.52
C ASN A 110 -7.40 -1.90 13.33
N SER A 111 -8.55 -2.13 12.74
CA SER A 111 -9.84 -1.96 13.37
C SER A 111 -10.67 -3.23 13.25
N GLU A 112 -11.78 -3.29 13.97
CA GLU A 112 -12.73 -4.40 13.83
C GLU A 112 -13.38 -4.42 12.43
N ASN A 113 -13.51 -3.25 11.78
CA ASN A 113 -14.06 -3.11 10.43
C ASN A 113 -12.94 -3.04 9.39
N MET A 114 -12.16 -4.11 9.25
CA MET A 114 -11.15 -4.20 8.19
C MET A 114 -11.84 -4.36 6.82
N PRO A 115 -11.19 -3.91 5.72
CA PRO A 115 -11.77 -4.10 4.40
C PRO A 115 -11.77 -5.57 4.01
N ASP A 116 -12.93 -6.04 3.58
CA ASP A 116 -13.13 -7.35 2.99
C ASP A 116 -12.82 -7.34 1.49
N PHE A 117 -12.02 -8.30 1.03
CA PHE A 117 -11.70 -8.46 -0.40
C PHE A 117 -12.21 -9.79 -0.93
N LEU A 118 -13.09 -9.75 -1.93
CA LEU A 118 -13.47 -10.96 -2.65
C LEU A 118 -12.30 -11.44 -3.52
N VAL A 119 -11.84 -12.67 -3.28
CA VAL A 119 -10.72 -13.28 -3.98
C VAL A 119 -11.13 -14.59 -4.65
N LYS A 120 -10.45 -14.91 -5.75
CA LYS A 120 -10.58 -16.22 -6.41
C LYS A 120 -9.61 -17.20 -5.80
N ILE A 121 -10.11 -18.37 -5.41
CA ILE A 121 -9.33 -19.49 -4.90
C ILE A 121 -9.29 -20.56 -5.98
N ARG A 122 -8.08 -20.99 -6.36
CA ARG A 122 -7.85 -22.05 -7.34
C ARG A 122 -7.11 -23.20 -6.70
N ASN A 123 -7.63 -24.41 -6.88
CA ASN A 123 -6.93 -25.61 -6.48
C ASN A 123 -6.14 -26.21 -7.66
N SER A 124 -5.00 -26.84 -7.36
CA SER A 124 -4.19 -27.57 -8.34
C SER A 124 -4.87 -28.86 -8.86
N LYS A 125 -5.84 -29.41 -8.11
CA LYS A 125 -6.60 -30.63 -8.44
C LYS A 125 -8.11 -30.41 -8.20
N PRO A 126 -8.75 -29.46 -8.90
CA PRO A 126 -10.11 -29.02 -8.57
C PRO A 126 -11.14 -30.17 -8.64
N ASP A 127 -11.07 -31.02 -9.66
CA ASP A 127 -12.03 -32.13 -9.85
C ASP A 127 -12.00 -33.13 -8.69
N LYS A 128 -10.81 -33.36 -8.11
CA LYS A 128 -10.65 -34.26 -6.95
C LYS A 128 -11.40 -33.70 -5.75
N ILE A 129 -11.23 -32.41 -5.48
CA ILE A 129 -11.82 -31.74 -4.32
C ILE A 129 -13.35 -31.67 -4.44
N TYR A 130 -13.88 -31.24 -5.59
CA TYR A 130 -15.34 -31.19 -5.78
C TYR A 130 -15.96 -32.59 -5.70
N LYS A 131 -15.29 -33.62 -6.21
CA LYS A 131 -15.75 -35.01 -6.07
C LYS A 131 -15.79 -35.46 -4.62
N GLU A 132 -14.77 -35.15 -3.83
CA GLU A 132 -14.71 -35.47 -2.39
C GLU A 132 -15.81 -34.75 -1.59
N TRP A 133 -16.18 -33.54 -2.01
CA TRP A 133 -17.27 -32.77 -1.39
C TRP A 133 -18.67 -33.11 -1.95
N GLY A 134 -18.77 -33.95 -2.97
CA GLY A 134 -20.04 -34.30 -3.59
C GLY A 134 -20.67 -33.15 -4.40
N LEU A 135 -19.86 -32.23 -4.88
CA LEU A 135 -20.27 -31.00 -5.56
C LEU A 135 -19.99 -31.05 -7.06
N ALA A 136 -20.71 -30.21 -7.81
CA ALA A 136 -20.41 -29.99 -9.21
C ALA A 136 -19.05 -29.29 -9.37
N PRO A 137 -18.21 -29.71 -10.33
CA PRO A 137 -16.91 -29.11 -10.54
C PRO A 137 -17.03 -27.65 -10.96
N LYS A 138 -16.29 -26.76 -10.30
CA LYS A 138 -16.17 -25.35 -10.68
C LYS A 138 -14.71 -25.01 -10.97
N LYS A 139 -14.47 -24.03 -11.86
CA LYS A 139 -13.12 -23.59 -12.23
C LYS A 139 -12.37 -22.91 -11.07
N TYR A 140 -13.10 -22.26 -10.17
CA TYR A 140 -12.57 -21.55 -9.01
C TYR A 140 -13.66 -21.40 -7.94
N ARG A 141 -13.23 -21.19 -6.70
CA ARG A 141 -14.07 -20.76 -5.58
C ARG A 141 -13.86 -19.27 -5.32
N ILE A 142 -14.77 -18.66 -4.58
CA ILE A 142 -14.66 -17.26 -4.15
C ILE A 142 -14.57 -17.28 -2.64
N GLY A 143 -13.62 -16.54 -2.06
CA GLY A 143 -13.52 -16.37 -0.61
C GLY A 143 -13.44 -14.89 -0.24
N CYS A 144 -13.76 -14.58 1.01
CA CYS A 144 -13.55 -13.26 1.57
C CYS A 144 -12.19 -13.19 2.26
N LEU A 145 -11.25 -12.42 1.71
CA LEU A 145 -9.92 -12.21 2.26
C LEU A 145 -9.93 -11.00 3.19
N ASN A 146 -9.56 -11.25 4.44
CA ASN A 146 -9.28 -10.26 5.46
C ASN A 146 -7.77 -10.11 5.64
N LEU A 147 -7.29 -8.87 5.59
CA LEU A 147 -5.88 -8.51 5.82
C LEU A 147 -5.74 -7.74 7.12
N ARG A 148 -4.87 -8.23 8.01
CA ARG A 148 -4.40 -7.56 9.23
C ARG A 148 -2.88 -7.59 9.28
N PHE A 149 -2.28 -6.75 10.10
CA PHE A 149 -0.83 -6.77 10.30
C PHE A 149 -0.48 -6.26 11.70
N ASP A 150 0.58 -6.74 12.30
CA ASP A 150 1.17 -6.13 13.50
C ASP A 150 2.64 -5.82 13.24
N ASP A 151 3.44 -5.53 14.26
CA ASP A 151 4.87 -5.20 14.14
C ASP A 151 5.75 -6.36 13.67
N LYS A 152 5.18 -7.56 13.45
CA LYS A 152 5.92 -8.80 13.14
C LYS A 152 5.35 -9.57 11.96
N ASN A 153 4.05 -9.56 11.76
CA ASN A 153 3.36 -10.47 10.84
C ASN A 153 2.33 -9.76 9.97
N LEU A 154 2.18 -10.26 8.75
CA LEU A 154 1.00 -10.08 7.91
C LEU A 154 0.04 -11.25 8.17
N TYR A 155 -1.18 -10.93 8.55
CA TYR A 155 -2.24 -11.89 8.81
C TYR A 155 -3.24 -11.88 7.66
N PHE A 156 -3.46 -13.04 7.06
CA PHE A 156 -4.52 -13.25 6.07
C PHE A 156 -5.52 -14.25 6.62
N SER A 157 -6.79 -13.86 6.66
CA SER A 157 -7.88 -14.77 7.03
C SER A 157 -8.83 -14.92 5.86
N ILE A 158 -9.25 -16.16 5.58
CA ILE A 158 -10.34 -16.42 4.64
C ILE A 158 -11.59 -16.67 5.45
N GLU A 159 -12.54 -15.74 5.35
CA GLU A 159 -13.89 -15.93 5.84
C GLU A 159 -14.70 -16.58 4.74
N GLY A 160 -15.02 -17.86 4.95
CA GLY A 160 -15.95 -18.58 4.11
C GLY A 160 -17.37 -18.16 4.43
N GLN A 161 -18.19 -17.89 3.41
CA GLN A 161 -19.63 -17.74 3.62
C GLN A 161 -20.30 -19.11 3.77
N GLU A 162 -19.71 -20.13 3.12
CA GLU A 162 -20.11 -21.53 3.24
C GLU A 162 -18.91 -22.39 3.69
N TRP A 163 -19.17 -23.57 4.27
CA TRP A 163 -18.15 -24.52 4.70
C TRP A 163 -17.18 -24.91 3.57
N GLU A 164 -17.64 -24.83 2.32
CA GLU A 164 -16.92 -25.11 1.06
C GLU A 164 -15.88 -24.04 0.69
N ASP A 165 -15.86 -22.89 1.38
CA ASP A 165 -14.97 -21.77 1.09
C ASP A 165 -13.66 -21.82 1.90
N SER A 166 -13.46 -22.86 2.72
CA SER A 166 -12.22 -23.07 3.46
C SER A 166 -11.05 -23.39 2.53
N LEU A 167 -9.85 -22.91 2.88
CA LEU A 167 -8.63 -23.25 2.15
C LEU A 167 -8.23 -24.70 2.43
N VAL A 168 -7.80 -25.40 1.40
CA VAL A 168 -7.39 -26.81 1.45
C VAL A 168 -6.10 -27.02 0.66
N GLY A 169 -5.43 -28.14 0.93
CA GLY A 169 -4.20 -28.52 0.24
C GLY A 169 -4.33 -28.42 -1.29
N GLY A 170 -3.33 -27.81 -1.91
CA GLY A 170 -3.27 -27.47 -3.31
C GLY A 170 -3.93 -26.13 -3.71
N ASP A 171 -4.51 -25.38 -2.77
CA ASP A 171 -5.12 -24.08 -3.06
C ASP A 171 -4.09 -22.98 -3.30
N SER A 172 -4.49 -22.01 -4.11
CA SER A 172 -3.74 -20.80 -4.38
C SER A 172 -4.68 -19.61 -4.55
N ILE A 173 -4.23 -18.46 -4.04
CA ILE A 173 -4.86 -17.17 -4.24
C ILE A 173 -3.83 -16.27 -4.92
N PHE A 174 -4.23 -15.63 -6.01
CA PHE A 174 -3.45 -14.56 -6.64
C PHE A 174 -4.35 -13.34 -6.77
N THR A 175 -4.01 -12.26 -6.06
CA THR A 175 -4.83 -11.05 -6.04
C THR A 175 -3.98 -9.81 -5.90
N SER A 176 -4.53 -8.69 -6.36
CA SER A 176 -4.00 -7.36 -6.10
C SER A 176 -5.12 -6.41 -5.74
N PHE A 177 -4.91 -5.62 -4.69
CA PHE A 177 -5.88 -4.67 -4.18
C PHE A 177 -5.15 -3.45 -3.58
N ALA A 178 -5.81 -2.30 -3.62
CA ALA A 178 -5.30 -1.06 -3.06
C ALA A 178 -6.20 -0.59 -1.92
N ILE A 179 -5.57 -0.15 -0.83
CA ILE A 179 -6.24 0.50 0.29
C ILE A 179 -5.84 1.96 0.27
N HIS A 180 -6.85 2.82 0.18
CA HIS A 180 -6.69 4.28 0.20
C HIS A 180 -7.11 4.81 1.55
N ASN A 181 -6.25 5.63 2.16
CA ASN A 181 -6.63 6.46 3.28
C ASN A 181 -7.21 7.76 2.71
N PRO A 182 -8.52 8.03 2.88
CA PRO A 182 -9.14 9.23 2.32
C PRO A 182 -8.63 10.53 2.95
N GLY A 183 -7.73 10.46 3.94
CA GLY A 183 -7.10 11.61 4.55
C GLY A 183 -8.16 12.44 5.25
N ILE A 184 -8.61 12.00 6.42
CA ILE A 184 -9.48 12.85 7.23
C ILE A 184 -8.62 14.05 7.65
N LYS A 185 -8.80 15.20 6.98
CA LYS A 185 -8.49 16.49 7.60
C LYS A 185 -9.21 16.45 8.94
N LYS A 186 -8.47 16.34 10.04
CA LYS A 186 -9.03 16.52 11.38
C LYS A 186 -9.85 17.82 11.31
N LEU A 187 -11.18 17.70 11.33
CA LEU A 187 -12.05 18.85 11.48
C LEU A 187 -11.62 19.46 12.82
N LYS A 188 -11.01 20.65 12.75
CA LYS A 188 -10.63 21.43 13.92
C LYS A 188 -11.89 21.94 14.61
#